data_AF-A0A6P6PLA2-F1
#
_entry.id   AF-A0A6P6PLA2-F1
#
_cell.length_a   1.000
_cell.length_b   1.000
_cell.length_c   1.000
_cell.angle_alpha   90.00
_cell.angle_beta   90.00
_cell.angle_gamma   90.00
#
_symmetry.space_group_name_H-M   'P 1'
#
loop_
_entity.id
_entity.type
_entity.pdbx_description
1 polymer ?
#
loop_
_entity_poly.entity_id
_entity_poly.type
_entity_poly.pdbx_seq_one_letter_code
_entity_poly.pdbx_strand_id
1 'polypeptide(L)'
;MTEVMAIWIQLHWIIWVLVPLSLDHLALAEDPKPTRWPLYPQKPVVLVWNAPTEDCRPRHNIHLQLDQFQIVASPNQDFTKQNLTMFYKDRLGLYPHFQDGVPVNGGLPQMASLTHHREKMPEGIAKYIRDPSARGLAVIDWEEWRPIWIRNWDAKNIYKMQSQSLVAQKNTGWTQNQIKKVAQQEFEMSSRAFMLKTLMLAKSLRPNQLWGFYLFPDCYNHDYRRSLENYTGRCPDVEVARNDQLKWLWTESTALFPSIYMKSVLRSSSSGRQFVRNRVKEAMRLASVGEGLARPVFVYSRPTYDDELQLLTEMDLVSTIGESVALGAAGIIFWGNAAYASSNATCSSLNQYLRGPLGRYLLNVSTAAEQCSRFLCSSHGRCLRRHPNTDTYLHLDSQTHTIVGEGSELRVKGDVSEEEQRRMSGDFQCQCFSGFQGERCDLEDPLQQRGDGHALKALWIYLLTPLLLHLLT
;
A
#
# COMPACT_ATOMS: atom_id res chain seq x y z
N MET A 1 21.95 -31.30 -51.23
CA MET A 1 22.27 -31.38 -49.78
C MET A 1 22.17 -30.04 -49.07
N THR A 2 22.23 -28.90 -49.75
CA THR A 2 22.32 -27.57 -49.12
C THR A 2 20.97 -26.95 -48.76
N GLU A 3 19.89 -27.21 -49.51
CA GLU A 3 18.56 -26.66 -49.21
C GLU A 3 17.85 -27.35 -48.04
N VAL A 4 18.00 -28.67 -47.90
CA VAL A 4 17.34 -29.43 -46.82
C VAL A 4 17.92 -29.05 -45.44
N MET A 5 19.23 -28.78 -45.36
CA MET A 5 19.88 -28.29 -44.14
C MET A 5 19.43 -26.87 -43.78
N ALA A 6 19.22 -26.00 -44.76
CA ALA A 6 18.78 -24.62 -44.51
C ALA A 6 17.34 -24.57 -43.95
N ILE A 7 16.46 -25.44 -44.44
CA ILE A 7 15.08 -25.58 -43.95
C ILE A 7 15.06 -26.15 -42.52
N TRP A 8 15.92 -27.12 -42.22
CA TRP A 8 16.07 -27.68 -40.88
C TRP A 8 16.54 -26.66 -39.85
N ILE A 9 17.50 -25.81 -40.23
CA ILE A 9 18.00 -24.72 -39.38
C ILE A 9 16.90 -23.67 -39.16
N GLN A 10 16.17 -23.24 -40.20
CA GLN A 10 15.08 -22.28 -40.04
C GLN A 10 13.93 -22.79 -39.15
N LEU A 11 13.54 -24.07 -39.27
CA LEU A 11 12.53 -24.65 -38.37
C LEU A 11 13.01 -24.70 -36.91
N HIS A 12 14.28 -25.01 -36.67
CA HIS A 12 14.86 -24.96 -35.33
C HIS A 12 14.79 -23.55 -34.75
N TRP A 13 15.22 -22.52 -35.48
CA TRP A 13 15.16 -21.14 -35.00
C TRP A 13 13.74 -20.66 -34.68
N ILE A 14 12.75 -21.09 -35.46
CA ILE A 14 11.33 -20.80 -35.20
C ILE A 14 10.87 -21.45 -33.89
N ILE A 15 11.26 -22.70 -33.62
CA ILE A 15 10.95 -23.40 -32.36
C ILE A 15 11.69 -22.73 -31.18
N TRP A 16 12.97 -22.40 -31.33
CA TRP A 16 13.79 -21.76 -30.28
C TRP A 16 13.35 -20.34 -29.94
N VAL A 17 12.65 -19.63 -30.83
CA VAL A 17 12.14 -18.27 -30.59
C VAL A 17 10.65 -18.30 -30.21
N LEU A 18 9.82 -19.07 -30.91
CA LEU A 18 8.39 -19.11 -30.66
C LEU A 18 8.01 -19.93 -29.43
N VAL A 19 8.78 -20.96 -29.04
CA VAL A 19 8.47 -21.75 -27.83
C VAL A 19 8.71 -20.95 -26.55
N PRO A 20 9.81 -20.18 -26.38
CA PRO A 20 9.94 -19.25 -25.26
C PRO A 20 8.91 -18.13 -25.29
N LEU A 21 8.60 -17.57 -26.47
CA LEU A 21 7.57 -16.53 -26.60
C LEU A 21 6.16 -17.04 -26.29
N SER A 22 5.85 -18.31 -26.61
CA SER A 22 4.58 -18.94 -26.24
C SER A 22 4.57 -19.47 -24.80
N LEU A 23 5.73 -19.79 -24.22
CA LEU A 23 5.91 -20.07 -22.78
C LEU A 23 5.85 -18.80 -21.92
N ASP A 24 6.30 -17.64 -22.44
CA ASP A 24 6.11 -16.32 -21.81
C ASP A 24 4.65 -15.87 -21.85
N HIS A 25 3.91 -16.22 -22.92
CA HIS A 25 2.45 -16.07 -22.96
C HIS A 25 1.69 -17.11 -22.13
N LEU A 26 2.33 -18.24 -21.81
CA LEU A 26 1.91 -19.24 -20.82
C LEU A 26 2.58 -19.00 -19.46
N ALA A 27 2.90 -17.74 -19.12
CA ALA A 27 2.98 -17.35 -17.72
C ALA A 27 1.62 -17.67 -17.10
N LEU A 28 1.48 -18.90 -16.58
CA LEU A 28 0.44 -19.30 -15.66
C LEU A 28 0.30 -18.12 -14.72
N ALA A 29 -0.91 -17.57 -14.60
CA ALA A 29 -1.22 -16.55 -13.61
C ALA A 29 -0.59 -17.03 -12.29
N GLU A 30 0.51 -16.40 -11.88
CA GLU A 30 1.18 -16.80 -10.64
C GLU A 30 0.16 -16.61 -9.54
N ASP A 31 -0.16 -17.70 -8.84
CA ASP A 31 -1.11 -17.68 -7.74
C ASP A 31 -0.71 -16.54 -6.78
N PRO A 32 -1.67 -15.68 -6.37
CA PRO A 32 -1.35 -14.57 -5.49
C PRO A 32 -0.61 -15.05 -4.25
N LYS A 33 0.59 -14.48 -4.02
CA LYS A 33 1.42 -14.82 -2.87
C LYS A 33 0.61 -14.74 -1.57
N PRO A 34 0.60 -15.79 -0.72
CA PRO A 34 -0.15 -15.79 0.52
C PRO A 34 0.22 -14.62 1.43
N THR A 35 -0.74 -14.14 2.20
CA THR A 35 -0.58 -13.02 3.13
C THR A 35 -0.87 -13.44 4.56
N ARG A 36 -0.61 -12.57 5.53
CA ARG A 36 -0.96 -12.85 6.94
C ARG A 36 -2.48 -12.76 7.17
N TRP A 37 -2.94 -13.38 8.25
CA TRP A 37 -4.30 -13.18 8.76
C TRP A 37 -4.63 -11.69 9.01
N PRO A 38 -5.89 -11.28 8.81
CA PRO A 38 -6.32 -9.91 9.09
C PRO A 38 -6.20 -9.57 10.58
N LEU A 39 -6.09 -8.28 10.88
CA LEU A 39 -6.00 -7.80 12.27
C LEU A 39 -7.24 -8.14 13.10
N TYR A 40 -8.39 -8.26 12.45
CA TYR A 40 -9.68 -8.57 13.08
C TYR A 40 -10.26 -9.84 12.44
N PRO A 41 -10.69 -10.83 13.24
CA PRO A 41 -11.29 -12.06 12.72
C PRO A 41 -12.46 -11.76 11.79
N GLN A 42 -12.58 -12.52 10.70
CA GLN A 42 -13.65 -12.40 9.70
C GLN A 42 -13.75 -11.03 9.01
N LYS A 43 -12.80 -10.12 9.22
CA LYS A 43 -12.73 -8.83 8.52
C LYS A 43 -11.60 -8.87 7.50
N PRO A 44 -11.84 -9.35 6.26
CA PRO A 44 -10.82 -9.33 5.23
C PRO A 44 -10.33 -7.88 5.03
N VAL A 45 -11.24 -6.91 4.96
CA VAL A 45 -10.89 -5.48 4.88
C VAL A 45 -11.08 -4.80 6.24
N VAL A 46 -10.04 -4.14 6.73
CA VAL A 46 -10.10 -3.36 7.97
C VAL A 46 -10.34 -1.89 7.65
N LEU A 47 -11.41 -1.32 8.20
CA LEU A 47 -11.71 0.11 8.09
C LEU A 47 -11.11 0.86 9.29
N VAL A 48 -10.34 1.90 8.99
CA VAL A 48 -9.62 2.69 10.00
C VAL A 48 -9.96 4.16 9.86
N TRP A 49 -10.38 4.78 10.96
CA TRP A 49 -10.49 6.22 11.09
C TRP A 49 -9.26 6.78 11.81
N ASN A 50 -8.48 7.60 11.14
CA ASN A 50 -7.29 8.25 11.68
C ASN A 50 -7.27 9.76 11.37
N ALA A 51 -8.36 10.45 11.72
CA ALA A 51 -8.47 11.90 11.60
C ALA A 51 -8.72 12.55 12.97
N PRO A 52 -8.17 13.76 13.22
CA PRO A 52 -8.25 14.43 14.51
C PRO A 52 -9.62 15.11 14.71
N THR A 53 -10.67 14.30 14.88
CA THR A 53 -12.06 14.74 14.99
C THR A 53 -12.62 14.71 16.40
N GLU A 54 -11.79 14.40 17.41
CA GLU A 54 -12.14 14.39 18.83
C GLU A 54 -12.75 15.71 19.31
N ASP A 55 -12.34 16.84 18.72
CA ASP A 55 -12.80 18.17 19.09
C ASP A 55 -14.23 18.48 18.59
N CYS A 56 -14.81 17.69 17.68
CA CYS A 56 -16.17 17.90 17.18
C CYS A 56 -17.22 17.83 18.30
N ARG A 57 -17.04 16.92 19.28
CA ARG A 57 -17.97 16.77 20.40
C ARG A 57 -17.87 17.93 21.40
N PRO A 58 -16.72 18.19 22.04
CA PRO A 58 -16.63 19.24 23.07
C PRO A 58 -16.78 20.65 22.51
N ARG A 59 -16.40 20.93 21.25
CA ARG A 59 -16.48 22.30 20.69
C ARG A 59 -17.78 22.59 19.95
N HIS A 60 -18.36 21.58 19.30
CA HIS A 60 -19.50 21.80 18.37
C HIS A 60 -20.73 20.97 18.72
N ASN A 61 -20.71 20.20 19.81
CA ASN A 61 -21.77 19.28 20.23
C ASN A 61 -22.16 18.25 19.15
N ILE A 62 -21.19 17.82 18.34
CA ILE A 62 -21.40 16.84 17.26
C ILE A 62 -20.63 15.57 17.59
N HIS A 63 -21.36 14.47 17.78
CA HIS A 63 -20.77 13.15 17.92
C HIS A 63 -20.66 12.51 16.53
N LEU A 64 -19.43 12.37 16.03
CA LEU A 64 -19.19 11.64 14.78
C LEU A 64 -19.49 10.17 14.98
N GLN A 65 -20.23 9.61 14.03
CA GLN A 65 -20.59 8.22 14.09
C GLN A 65 -19.56 7.33 13.39
N LEU A 66 -18.79 6.58 14.19
CA LEU A 66 -17.61 5.83 13.74
C LEU A 66 -17.71 4.32 14.01
N ASP A 67 -18.90 3.80 14.32
CA ASP A 67 -19.09 2.39 14.75
C ASP A 67 -18.69 1.34 13.69
N GLN A 68 -18.65 1.73 12.41
CA GLN A 68 -18.26 0.84 11.32
C GLN A 68 -16.74 0.62 11.23
N PHE A 69 -15.93 1.47 11.88
CA PHE A 69 -14.48 1.37 11.84
C PHE A 69 -13.96 0.44 12.93
N GLN A 70 -13.13 -0.54 12.56
CA GLN A 70 -12.50 -1.45 13.52
C GLN A 70 -11.41 -0.74 14.34
N ILE A 71 -10.79 0.29 13.77
CA ILE A 71 -9.82 1.14 14.45
C ILE A 71 -10.28 2.59 14.35
N VAL A 72 -10.46 3.24 15.49
CA VAL A 72 -10.62 4.70 15.60
C VAL A 72 -9.41 5.23 16.38
N ALA A 73 -8.58 6.03 15.72
CA ALA A 73 -7.35 6.59 16.24
C ALA A 73 -7.26 8.08 15.93
N SER A 74 -6.44 8.82 16.68
CA SER A 74 -6.19 10.24 16.44
C SER A 74 -4.69 10.42 16.17
N PRO A 75 -4.30 11.18 15.13
CA PRO A 75 -2.91 11.48 14.90
C PRO A 75 -2.33 12.48 15.91
N ASN A 76 -3.14 13.06 16.81
CA ASN A 76 -2.69 14.04 17.78
C ASN A 76 -1.74 13.45 18.84
N GLN A 77 -0.79 14.27 19.32
CA GLN A 77 0.35 13.80 20.10
C GLN A 77 0.03 13.21 21.47
N ASP A 78 -1.11 13.59 22.05
CA ASP A 78 -1.54 13.19 23.40
C ASP A 78 -2.34 11.89 23.38
N PHE A 79 -2.74 11.43 22.19
CA PHE A 79 -3.45 10.19 22.01
C PHE A 79 -2.45 9.03 21.90
N THR A 80 -2.46 8.17 22.91
CA THR A 80 -1.55 7.03 23.05
C THR A 80 -2.34 5.74 23.25
N LYS A 81 -1.69 4.57 23.14
CA LYS A 81 -2.31 3.25 23.31
C LYS A 81 -3.44 2.97 22.30
N GLN A 82 -3.25 3.43 21.06
CA GLN A 82 -4.22 3.24 19.97
C GLN A 82 -3.82 2.06 19.08
N ASN A 83 -4.81 1.46 18.41
CA ASN A 83 -4.58 0.34 17.48
C ASN A 83 -4.00 0.80 16.13
N LEU A 84 -3.97 2.11 15.86
CA LEU A 84 -3.10 2.72 14.88
C LEU A 84 -2.32 3.84 15.59
N THR A 85 -1.00 3.79 15.50
CA THR A 85 -0.10 4.85 15.97
C THR A 85 0.64 5.45 14.79
N MET A 86 0.60 6.78 14.66
CA MET A 86 1.35 7.51 13.66
C MET A 86 2.50 8.30 14.29
N PHE A 87 3.72 8.00 13.84
CA PHE A 87 4.96 8.60 14.30
C PHE A 87 5.41 9.68 13.33
N TYR A 88 5.00 10.92 13.59
CA TYR A 88 5.56 12.08 12.91
C TYR A 88 7.06 12.26 13.23
N LYS A 89 7.71 13.16 12.48
CA LYS A 89 9.15 13.46 12.52
C LYS A 89 9.78 13.65 13.89
N ASP A 90 9.02 14.11 14.88
CA ASP A 90 9.46 14.43 16.24
C ASP A 90 9.12 13.32 17.26
N ARG A 91 8.49 12.22 16.82
CA ARG A 91 7.94 11.17 17.72
C ARG A 91 8.73 9.86 17.73
N LEU A 92 9.70 9.68 16.84
CA LEU A 92 10.45 8.43 16.72
C LEU A 92 11.95 8.68 16.50
N GLY A 93 12.72 8.61 17.60
CA GLY A 93 14.16 8.85 17.56
C GLY A 93 14.52 10.28 17.19
N LEU A 94 15.73 10.48 16.67
CA LEU A 94 16.26 11.77 16.22
C LEU A 94 16.28 11.83 14.70
N TYR A 95 15.13 12.07 14.07
CA TYR A 95 15.04 12.14 12.60
C TYR A 95 15.69 13.44 12.08
N PRO A 96 16.69 13.37 11.18
CA PRO A 96 17.35 14.56 10.65
C PRO A 96 16.50 15.23 9.58
N HIS A 97 16.31 16.54 9.71
CA HIS A 97 15.56 17.33 8.75
C HIS A 97 15.90 18.82 8.86
N PHE A 98 15.45 19.61 7.89
CA PHE A 98 15.49 21.06 7.98
C PHE A 98 14.14 21.63 8.42
N GLN A 99 14.15 22.54 9.38
CA GLN A 99 13.00 23.36 9.77
C GLN A 99 13.33 24.80 9.44
N ASP A 100 12.61 25.38 8.48
CA ASP A 100 12.82 26.76 8.00
C ASP A 100 14.29 27.04 7.60
N GLY A 101 14.92 26.03 6.98
CA GLY A 101 16.33 26.07 6.57
C GLY A 101 17.34 25.75 7.68
N VAL A 102 16.90 25.64 8.94
CA VAL A 102 17.75 25.31 10.09
C VAL A 102 17.87 23.79 10.23
N PRO A 103 19.10 23.23 10.34
CA PRO A 103 19.29 21.80 10.52
C PRO A 103 18.85 21.33 11.91
N VAL A 104 17.92 20.39 11.96
CA VAL A 104 17.51 19.65 13.15
C VAL A 104 18.14 18.27 13.11
N ASN A 105 18.74 17.82 14.23
CA ASN A 105 19.49 16.56 14.32
C ASN A 105 20.58 16.40 13.24
N GLY A 106 21.21 17.51 12.83
CA GLY A 106 22.23 17.54 11.78
C GLY A 106 21.69 17.77 10.36
N GLY A 107 20.36 17.84 10.17
CA GLY A 107 19.70 18.20 8.91
C GLY A 107 19.74 17.14 7.81
N LEU A 108 20.86 16.45 7.66
CA LEU A 108 21.11 15.44 6.63
C LEU A 108 21.31 14.05 7.27
N PRO A 109 20.84 12.97 6.62
CA PRO A 109 21.09 11.60 7.09
C PRO A 109 22.58 11.27 7.27
N GLN A 110 23.46 11.74 6.37
CA GLN A 110 24.91 11.51 6.46
C GLN A 110 25.64 12.34 7.54
N MET A 111 24.95 13.29 8.17
CA MET A 111 25.48 14.10 9.28
C MET A 111 24.94 13.67 10.65
N ALA A 112 23.83 12.95 10.67
CA ALA A 112 23.13 12.59 11.89
C ALA A 112 23.72 11.33 12.53
N SER A 113 23.79 11.31 13.87
CA SER A 113 24.22 10.12 14.62
C SER A 113 23.12 9.06 14.63
N LEU A 114 23.30 8.00 13.86
CA LEU A 114 22.37 6.87 13.85
C LEU A 114 22.30 6.14 15.21
N THR A 115 23.39 6.17 15.98
CA THR A 115 23.43 5.62 17.34
C THR A 115 22.51 6.40 18.26
N HIS A 116 22.68 7.71 18.37
CA HIS A 116 21.81 8.54 19.22
C HIS A 116 20.36 8.52 18.76
N HIS A 117 20.13 8.48 17.44
CA HIS A 117 18.78 8.28 16.89
C HIS A 117 18.13 7.01 17.48
N ARG A 118 18.83 5.88 17.42
CA ARG A 118 18.34 4.59 17.91
C ARG A 118 18.20 4.54 19.43
N GLU A 119 19.08 5.19 20.18
CA GLU A 119 18.99 5.28 21.64
C GLU A 119 17.77 6.08 22.10
N LYS A 120 17.34 7.08 21.31
CA LYS A 120 16.14 7.87 21.61
C LYS A 120 14.83 7.17 21.21
N MET A 121 14.86 6.24 20.24
CA MET A 121 13.65 5.57 19.73
C MET A 121 12.80 4.85 20.80
N PRO A 122 13.36 4.08 21.76
CA PRO A 122 12.59 3.37 22.77
C PRO A 122 11.62 4.26 23.55
N GLU A 123 11.96 5.52 23.80
CA GLU A 123 11.11 6.48 24.51
C GLU A 123 9.82 6.76 23.74
N GLY A 124 9.93 7.10 22.44
CA GLY A 124 8.76 7.34 21.59
C GLY A 124 7.90 6.09 21.45
N ILE A 125 8.51 4.93 21.23
CA ILE A 125 7.78 3.66 21.13
C ILE A 125 7.06 3.32 22.43
N ALA A 126 7.72 3.46 23.59
CA ALA A 126 7.13 3.18 24.89
C ALA A 126 6.00 4.16 25.25
N LYS A 127 6.10 5.43 24.82
CA LYS A 127 5.05 6.43 24.99
C LYS A 127 3.78 6.05 24.24
N TYR A 128 3.90 5.76 22.93
CA TYR A 128 2.71 5.58 22.09
C TYR A 128 2.19 4.14 22.09
N ILE A 129 3.07 3.13 22.12
CA ILE A 129 2.75 1.70 22.09
C ILE A 129 3.27 1.07 23.38
N ARG A 130 2.60 1.33 24.50
CA ARG A 130 3.07 0.92 25.83
C ARG A 130 3.12 -0.59 26.01
N ASP A 131 2.11 -1.31 25.54
CA ASP A 131 2.02 -2.76 25.63
C ASP A 131 2.88 -3.43 24.53
N PRO A 132 3.91 -4.23 24.88
CA PRO A 132 4.72 -4.96 23.90
C PRO A 132 3.96 -5.99 23.08
N SER A 133 2.85 -6.51 23.62
CA SER A 133 2.01 -7.51 22.98
C SER A 133 0.96 -6.93 22.05
N ALA A 134 0.73 -5.61 22.11
CA ALA A 134 -0.28 -4.92 21.32
C ALA A 134 -0.15 -5.24 19.83
N ARG A 135 -1.30 -5.46 19.19
CA ARG A 135 -1.43 -5.65 17.73
C ARG A 135 -2.08 -4.43 17.13
N GLY A 136 -1.59 -3.99 15.98
CA GLY A 136 -2.06 -2.76 15.36
C GLY A 136 -1.20 -2.30 14.20
N LEU A 137 -1.46 -1.08 13.76
CA LEU A 137 -0.73 -0.38 12.71
C LEU A 137 0.24 0.61 13.34
N ALA A 138 1.49 0.60 12.88
CA ALA A 138 2.52 1.54 13.33
C ALA A 138 3.13 2.23 12.11
N VAL A 139 2.67 3.45 11.85
CA VAL A 139 2.96 4.20 10.63
C VAL A 139 4.02 5.25 10.93
N ILE A 140 5.16 5.19 10.23
CA ILE A 140 6.20 6.21 10.34
C ILE A 140 5.94 7.27 9.26
N ASP A 141 5.65 8.49 9.70
CA ASP A 141 5.31 9.61 8.83
C ASP A 141 6.49 10.58 8.74
N TRP A 142 7.45 10.21 7.89
CA TRP A 142 8.67 10.96 7.63
C TRP A 142 8.66 11.48 6.20
N GLU A 143 8.26 12.74 6.05
CA GLU A 143 8.04 13.31 4.74
C GLU A 143 9.19 14.22 4.28
N GLU A 144 10.20 14.49 5.10
CA GLU A 144 11.01 15.70 4.91
C GLU A 144 11.97 15.53 3.74
N TRP A 145 12.55 14.34 3.61
CA TRP A 145 13.35 13.91 2.47
C TRP A 145 12.86 12.57 1.92
N ARG A 146 13.36 12.18 0.74
CA ARG A 146 13.12 10.88 0.11
C ARG A 146 14.44 10.12 -0.02
N PRO A 147 14.47 8.80 0.20
CA PRO A 147 15.72 8.04 0.21
C PRO A 147 16.41 7.93 -1.16
N ILE A 148 15.69 8.25 -2.25
CA ILE A 148 16.27 8.34 -3.60
C ILE A 148 16.51 9.82 -3.90
N TRP A 149 17.76 10.15 -4.21
CA TRP A 149 18.27 11.51 -4.43
C TRP A 149 17.40 12.32 -5.38
N ILE A 150 17.06 11.74 -6.54
CA ILE A 150 16.32 12.44 -7.59
C ILE A 150 14.92 12.86 -7.14
N ARG A 151 14.31 12.16 -6.17
CA ARG A 151 12.99 12.46 -5.60
C ARG A 151 12.97 13.65 -4.63
N ASN A 152 14.13 14.22 -4.33
CA ASN A 152 14.26 15.42 -3.50
C ASN A 152 14.22 16.69 -4.37
N TRP A 153 13.08 16.97 -4.98
CA TRP A 153 12.80 18.18 -5.77
C TRP A 153 12.02 19.23 -4.98
N ASP A 154 11.75 20.38 -5.61
CA ASP A 154 11.04 21.53 -5.02
C ASP A 154 11.64 21.95 -3.66
N ALA A 155 10.81 22.06 -2.62
CA ALA A 155 11.25 22.40 -1.26
C ALA A 155 12.30 21.43 -0.70
N LYS A 156 12.37 20.19 -1.20
CA LYS A 156 13.37 19.18 -0.79
C LYS A 156 14.72 19.36 -1.49
N ASN A 157 14.85 20.33 -2.40
CA ASN A 157 16.13 20.62 -3.05
C ASN A 157 17.21 21.04 -2.04
N ILE A 158 16.83 21.56 -0.87
CA ILE A 158 17.76 21.86 0.22
C ILE A 158 18.63 20.65 0.61
N TYR A 159 18.08 19.44 0.62
CA TYR A 159 18.85 18.23 0.94
C TYR A 159 19.97 17.99 -0.06
N LYS A 160 19.71 18.24 -1.36
CA LYS A 160 20.72 18.11 -2.41
C LYS A 160 21.77 19.21 -2.34
N MET A 161 21.37 20.45 -2.05
CA MET A 161 22.28 21.58 -1.92
C MET A 161 23.21 21.42 -0.72
N GLN A 162 22.65 21.09 0.44
CA GLN A 162 23.43 20.93 1.67
C GLN A 162 24.35 19.71 1.61
N SER A 163 23.91 18.61 0.98
CA SER A 163 24.79 17.44 0.75
C SER A 163 25.99 17.79 -0.15
N GLN A 164 25.78 18.58 -1.21
CA GLN A 164 26.88 19.04 -2.08
C GLN A 164 27.82 20.02 -1.37
N SER A 165 27.27 20.95 -0.57
CA SER A 165 28.06 21.87 0.24
C SER A 165 28.97 21.13 1.22
N LEU A 166 28.45 20.09 1.90
CA LEU A 166 29.22 19.25 2.81
C LEU A 166 30.41 18.57 2.13
N VAL A 167 30.20 18.01 0.92
CA VAL A 167 31.27 17.36 0.16
C VAL A 167 32.29 18.39 -0.35
N ALA A 168 31.82 19.55 -0.85
CA ALA A 168 32.69 20.61 -1.35
C ALA A 168 33.62 21.18 -0.27
N GLN A 169 33.11 21.38 0.96
CA GLN A 169 33.90 21.88 2.09
C GLN A 169 35.08 20.97 2.44
N LYS A 170 34.91 19.65 2.28
CA LYS A 170 35.96 18.66 2.54
C LYS A 170 36.91 18.46 1.35
N ASN A 171 36.55 18.94 0.16
CA ASN A 171 37.24 18.63 -1.10
C ASN A 171 37.36 19.86 -2.01
N THR A 172 38.17 20.84 -1.60
CA THR A 172 38.28 22.17 -2.24
C THR A 172 38.77 22.18 -3.70
N GLY A 173 39.37 21.08 -4.17
CA GLY A 173 39.85 20.94 -5.56
C GLY A 173 38.94 20.12 -6.48
N TRP A 174 37.80 19.62 -6.00
CA TRP A 174 36.94 18.75 -6.80
C TRP A 174 36.05 19.53 -7.76
N THR A 175 35.80 18.92 -8.93
CA THR A 175 34.82 19.43 -9.88
C THR A 175 33.40 19.27 -9.36
N GLN A 176 32.47 20.09 -9.87
CA GLN A 176 31.05 19.99 -9.52
C GLN A 176 30.45 18.62 -9.81
N ASN A 177 30.90 17.94 -10.87
CA ASN A 177 30.45 16.58 -11.18
C ASN A 177 30.91 15.55 -10.15
N GLN A 178 32.14 15.67 -9.64
CA GLN A 178 32.64 14.80 -8.56
C GLN A 178 31.85 15.06 -7.27
N ILE A 179 31.67 16.33 -6.89
CA ILE A 179 30.90 16.73 -5.71
C ILE A 179 29.48 16.17 -5.78
N LYS A 180 28.78 16.37 -6.89
CA LYS A 180 27.40 15.88 -7.07
C LYS A 180 27.29 14.36 -6.97
N LYS A 181 28.21 13.61 -7.59
CA LYS A 181 28.21 12.14 -7.55
C LYS A 181 28.40 11.63 -6.13
N VAL A 182 29.38 12.16 -5.40
CA VAL A 182 29.66 11.71 -4.03
C VAL A 182 28.55 12.16 -3.07
N ALA A 183 28.04 13.39 -3.21
CA ALA A 183 26.92 13.87 -2.40
C ALA A 183 25.66 12.99 -2.57
N GLN A 184 25.38 12.56 -3.80
CA GLN A 184 24.29 11.61 -4.06
C GLN A 184 24.55 10.27 -3.35
N GLN A 185 25.73 9.69 -3.51
CA GLN A 185 26.07 8.40 -2.91
C GLN A 185 25.98 8.44 -1.37
N GLU A 186 26.61 9.43 -0.73
CA GLU A 186 26.59 9.59 0.72
C GLU A 186 25.16 9.78 1.25
N PHE A 187 24.36 10.59 0.57
CA PHE A 187 22.98 10.84 0.95
C PHE A 187 22.11 9.58 0.83
N GLU A 188 22.14 8.87 -0.30
CA GLU A 188 21.30 7.68 -0.51
C GLU A 188 21.71 6.52 0.41
N MET A 189 23.03 6.31 0.61
CA MET A 189 23.53 5.30 1.55
C MET A 189 23.08 5.59 2.98
N SER A 190 23.22 6.85 3.42
CA SER A 190 22.85 7.24 4.79
C SER A 190 21.35 7.26 5.00
N SER A 191 20.58 7.71 4.00
CA SER A 191 19.10 7.66 4.02
C SER A 191 18.59 6.23 4.15
N ARG A 192 19.15 5.30 3.37
CA ARG A 192 18.86 3.86 3.48
C ARG A 192 19.20 3.34 4.87
N ALA A 193 20.40 3.64 5.38
CA ALA A 193 20.83 3.19 6.70
C ALA A 193 19.89 3.68 7.81
N PHE A 194 19.50 4.96 7.77
CA PHE A 194 18.56 5.54 8.73
C PHE A 194 17.21 4.82 8.69
N MET A 195 16.51 4.83 7.55
CA MET A 195 15.17 4.23 7.45
C MET A 195 15.17 2.72 7.78
N LEU A 196 16.16 1.98 7.29
CA LEU A 196 16.28 0.54 7.51
C LEU A 196 16.52 0.22 8.99
N LYS A 197 17.49 0.89 9.64
CA LYS A 197 17.81 0.62 11.05
C LYS A 197 16.71 1.09 11.99
N THR A 198 15.96 2.13 11.64
CA THR A 198 14.73 2.53 12.34
C THR A 198 13.69 1.42 12.26
N LEU A 199 13.33 0.91 11.07
CA LEU A 199 12.35 -0.16 10.95
C LEU A 199 12.76 -1.43 11.70
N MET A 200 14.02 -1.86 11.56
CA MET A 200 14.55 -3.04 12.26
C MET A 200 14.39 -2.91 13.78
N LEU A 201 14.78 -1.76 14.34
CA LEU A 201 14.68 -1.53 15.78
C LEU A 201 13.22 -1.46 16.23
N ALA A 202 12.38 -0.71 15.52
CA ALA A 202 10.95 -0.57 15.83
C ALA A 202 10.24 -1.93 15.85
N LYS A 203 10.48 -2.77 14.85
CA LYS A 203 9.97 -4.15 14.78
C LYS A 203 10.49 -5.02 15.92
N SER A 204 11.78 -4.93 16.25
CA SER A 204 12.33 -5.73 17.36
C SER A 204 11.69 -5.37 18.71
N LEU A 205 11.37 -4.10 18.91
CA LEU A 205 10.75 -3.61 20.14
C LEU A 205 9.25 -3.89 20.19
N ARG A 206 8.56 -3.91 19.04
CA ARG A 206 7.12 -4.18 18.91
C ARG A 206 6.85 -5.13 17.73
N PRO A 207 7.12 -6.44 17.90
CA PRO A 207 7.07 -7.41 16.80
C PRO A 207 5.64 -7.71 16.31
N ASN A 208 4.63 -7.44 17.14
CA ASN A 208 3.22 -7.67 16.83
C ASN A 208 2.54 -6.50 16.09
N GLN A 209 3.26 -5.40 15.88
CA GLN A 209 2.77 -4.23 15.13
C GLN A 209 3.10 -4.37 13.65
N LEU A 210 2.22 -3.79 12.81
CA LEU A 210 2.42 -3.66 11.38
C LEU A 210 3.11 -2.32 11.07
N TRP A 211 4.44 -2.37 11.03
CA TRP A 211 5.35 -1.27 10.69
C TRP A 211 5.50 -1.04 9.19
N GLY A 212 5.53 0.24 8.82
CA GLY A 212 5.84 0.74 7.48
C GLY A 212 5.85 2.27 7.46
N PHE A 213 6.27 2.85 6.33
CA PHE A 213 6.28 4.30 6.14
C PHE A 213 5.05 4.78 5.38
N TYR A 214 4.45 5.87 5.83
CA TYR A 214 3.42 6.59 5.09
C TYR A 214 3.97 7.06 3.73
N LEU A 215 3.09 7.11 2.71
CA LEU A 215 3.38 7.36 1.29
C LEU A 215 4.12 6.27 0.54
N PHE A 216 4.64 5.23 1.19
CA PHE A 216 5.48 4.25 0.51
C PHE A 216 4.68 2.97 0.14
N PRO A 217 4.67 2.59 -1.15
CA PRO A 217 5.27 3.27 -2.31
C PRO A 217 4.43 4.45 -2.82
N ASP A 218 5.10 5.36 -3.52
CA ASP A 218 4.44 6.35 -4.38
C ASP A 218 4.64 5.93 -5.86
N CYS A 219 3.57 6.10 -6.63
CA CYS A 219 3.49 5.82 -8.06
C CYS A 219 3.94 7.02 -8.90
N TYR A 220 3.91 8.23 -8.34
CA TYR A 220 4.25 9.49 -9.02
C TYR A 220 3.47 9.75 -10.33
N ASN A 221 2.27 9.19 -10.45
CA ASN A 221 1.32 9.40 -11.55
C ASN A 221 0.56 10.73 -11.43
N HIS A 222 1.30 11.84 -11.33
CA HIS A 222 0.76 13.20 -11.14
C HIS A 222 0.76 14.06 -12.41
N ASP A 223 0.99 13.45 -13.57
CA ASP A 223 0.98 14.09 -14.89
C ASP A 223 -0.37 14.71 -15.26
N TYR A 224 -1.47 14.26 -14.63
CA TYR A 224 -2.78 14.93 -14.70
C TYR A 224 -2.73 16.42 -14.34
N ARG A 225 -1.71 16.87 -13.59
CA ARG A 225 -1.50 18.29 -13.27
C ARG A 225 -1.14 19.14 -14.49
N ARG A 226 -0.67 18.52 -15.58
CA ARG A 226 -0.34 19.19 -16.84
C ARG A 226 -1.48 19.08 -17.83
N SER A 227 -1.99 17.88 -18.06
CA SER A 227 -3.12 17.61 -18.93
C SER A 227 -3.78 16.28 -18.55
N LEU A 228 -5.09 16.19 -18.76
CA LEU A 228 -5.84 14.93 -18.71
C LEU A 228 -5.87 14.22 -20.07
N GLU A 229 -5.42 14.88 -21.14
CA GLU A 229 -5.31 14.28 -22.46
C GLU A 229 -4.33 13.11 -22.44
N ASN A 230 -4.78 11.93 -22.85
CA ASN A 230 -4.02 10.68 -22.82
C ASN A 230 -3.51 10.26 -21.42
N TYR A 231 -4.08 10.80 -20.35
CA TYR A 231 -3.72 10.40 -18.99
C TYR A 231 -4.22 8.97 -18.71
N THR A 232 -3.29 8.06 -18.44
CA THR A 232 -3.59 6.63 -18.18
C THR A 232 -3.55 6.27 -16.69
N GLY A 233 -3.13 7.21 -15.85
CA GLY A 233 -2.83 7.00 -14.43
C GLY A 233 -1.71 6.00 -14.14
N ARG A 234 -1.04 5.41 -15.14
CA ARG A 234 0.06 4.46 -14.93
C ARG A 234 1.21 5.14 -14.18
N CYS A 235 1.86 4.38 -13.29
CA CYS A 235 3.13 4.81 -12.73
C CYS A 235 4.14 4.93 -13.88
N PRO A 236 4.87 6.04 -14.01
CA PRO A 236 5.93 6.13 -15.01
C PRO A 236 6.94 5.00 -14.83
N ASP A 237 7.42 4.39 -15.93
CA ASP A 237 8.30 3.21 -15.85
C ASP A 237 9.59 3.49 -15.06
N VAL A 238 10.10 4.72 -15.16
CA VAL A 238 11.25 5.17 -14.36
C VAL A 238 10.97 5.17 -12.84
N GLU A 239 9.72 5.40 -12.44
CA GLU A 239 9.32 5.41 -11.03
C GLU A 239 9.08 4.00 -10.51
N VAL A 240 8.61 3.08 -11.35
CA VAL A 240 8.56 1.64 -11.05
C VAL A 240 9.98 1.12 -10.81
N ALA A 241 10.93 1.40 -11.72
CA ALA A 241 12.33 1.00 -11.58
C ALA A 241 13.00 1.63 -10.34
N ARG A 242 12.65 2.87 -9.99
CA ARG A 242 13.11 3.51 -8.73
C ARG A 242 12.52 2.83 -7.50
N ASN A 243 11.25 2.42 -7.55
CA ASN A 243 10.67 1.64 -6.46
C ASN A 243 11.34 0.27 -6.33
N ASP A 244 11.79 -0.37 -7.41
CA ASP A 244 12.54 -1.63 -7.34
C ASP A 244 13.88 -1.47 -6.59
N GLN A 245 14.55 -0.32 -6.72
CA GLN A 245 15.77 0.00 -5.96
C GLN A 245 15.53 0.07 -4.43
N LEU A 246 14.29 0.27 -4.01
CA LEU A 246 13.87 0.27 -2.61
C LEU A 246 13.48 -1.12 -2.10
N LYS A 247 13.87 -2.22 -2.77
CA LYS A 247 13.66 -3.60 -2.31
C LYS A 247 13.98 -3.80 -0.82
N TRP A 248 15.01 -3.14 -0.31
CA TRP A 248 15.39 -3.18 1.11
C TRP A 248 14.30 -2.65 2.05
N LEU A 249 13.54 -1.65 1.61
CA LEU A 249 12.45 -1.04 2.39
C LEU A 249 11.23 -1.94 2.42
N TRP A 250 10.86 -2.50 1.27
CA TRP A 250 9.73 -3.43 1.14
C TRP A 250 9.99 -4.69 1.96
N THR A 251 11.22 -5.21 1.87
CA THR A 251 11.64 -6.42 2.59
C THR A 251 11.59 -6.26 4.10
N GLU A 252 12.02 -5.10 4.61
CA GLU A 252 11.99 -4.84 6.04
C GLU A 252 10.59 -4.49 6.57
N SER A 253 9.73 -3.89 5.74
CA SER A 253 8.38 -3.50 6.13
C SER A 253 7.49 -4.71 6.44
N THR A 254 6.53 -4.52 7.35
CA THR A 254 5.54 -5.54 7.72
C THR A 254 4.13 -5.21 7.22
N ALA A 255 3.91 -3.97 6.76
CA ALA A 255 2.78 -3.50 5.99
C ALA A 255 3.23 -2.35 5.07
N LEU A 256 2.47 -2.07 4.00
CA LEU A 256 2.69 -0.91 3.12
C LEU A 256 1.55 0.10 3.28
N PHE A 257 1.89 1.39 3.17
CA PHE A 257 0.97 2.50 3.45
C PHE A 257 0.95 3.53 2.30
N PRO A 258 0.55 3.13 1.07
CA PRO A 258 0.44 4.08 -0.04
C PRO A 258 -0.68 5.09 0.25
N SER A 259 -0.46 6.35 -0.13
CA SER A 259 -1.54 7.35 -0.18
C SER A 259 -2.20 7.34 -1.55
N ILE A 260 -3.52 7.42 -1.60
CA ILE A 260 -4.32 7.56 -2.84
C ILE A 260 -5.14 8.85 -2.84
N TYR A 261 -4.71 9.86 -2.09
CA TYR A 261 -5.47 11.10 -1.94
C TYR A 261 -5.78 11.71 -3.32
N MET A 262 -7.07 11.82 -3.61
CA MET A 262 -7.57 12.27 -4.89
C MET A 262 -7.80 13.78 -4.84
N LYS A 263 -7.30 14.50 -5.83
CA LYS A 263 -7.58 15.94 -6.00
C LYS A 263 -8.92 16.17 -6.71
N SER A 264 -9.55 17.31 -6.46
CA SER A 264 -10.85 17.65 -7.05
C SER A 264 -10.84 17.72 -8.58
N VAL A 265 -9.69 17.98 -9.21
CA VAL A 265 -9.52 17.90 -10.69
C VAL A 265 -9.81 16.50 -11.26
N LEU A 266 -9.71 15.45 -10.44
CA LEU A 266 -9.99 14.06 -10.83
C LEU A 266 -11.40 13.60 -10.46
N ARG A 267 -12.21 14.49 -9.86
CA ARG A 267 -13.55 14.19 -9.36
C ARG A 267 -14.43 13.53 -10.41
N SER A 268 -15.06 12.43 -10.00
CA SER A 268 -16.11 11.73 -10.76
C SER A 268 -15.67 11.42 -12.20
N SER A 269 -14.42 10.97 -12.35
CA SER A 269 -13.82 10.72 -13.65
C SER A 269 -13.14 9.35 -13.73
N SER A 270 -13.06 8.80 -14.94
CA SER A 270 -12.26 7.60 -15.20
C SER A 270 -10.78 7.81 -14.90
N SER A 271 -10.27 9.04 -15.03
CA SER A 271 -8.92 9.44 -14.65
C SER A 271 -8.68 9.33 -13.15
N GLY A 272 -9.65 9.71 -12.31
CA GLY A 272 -9.59 9.52 -10.85
C GLY A 272 -9.48 8.04 -10.48
N ARG A 273 -10.29 7.19 -11.10
CA ARG A 273 -10.17 5.74 -10.94
C ARG A 273 -8.81 5.20 -11.39
N GLN A 274 -8.32 5.61 -12.56
CA GLN A 274 -7.01 5.19 -13.07
C GLN A 274 -5.85 5.66 -12.17
N PHE A 275 -5.95 6.86 -11.60
CA PHE A 275 -5.01 7.37 -10.62
C PHE A 275 -4.91 6.45 -9.39
N VAL A 276 -6.04 6.08 -8.80
CA VAL A 276 -6.06 5.18 -7.63
C VAL A 276 -5.62 3.76 -8.00
N ARG A 277 -6.21 3.18 -9.05
CA ARG A 277 -5.94 1.80 -9.52
C ARG A 277 -4.45 1.52 -9.60
N ASN A 278 -3.70 2.40 -10.26
CA ASN A 278 -2.27 2.17 -10.48
C ASN A 278 -1.43 2.37 -9.20
N ARG A 279 -1.83 3.25 -8.28
CA ARG A 279 -1.17 3.40 -6.97
C ARG A 279 -1.35 2.16 -6.10
N VAL A 280 -2.56 1.60 -6.08
CA VAL A 280 -2.84 0.36 -5.35
C VAL A 280 -2.12 -0.82 -6.01
N LYS A 281 -2.16 -0.94 -7.35
CA LYS A 281 -1.43 -1.99 -8.07
C LYS A 281 0.08 -1.96 -7.78
N GLU A 282 0.70 -0.80 -7.75
CA GLU A 282 2.13 -0.69 -7.43
C GLU A 282 2.43 -1.12 -5.98
N ALA A 283 1.56 -0.74 -5.04
CA ALA A 283 1.67 -1.22 -3.66
C ALA A 283 1.50 -2.74 -3.55
N MET A 284 0.52 -3.33 -4.26
CA MET A 284 0.32 -4.78 -4.27
C MET A 284 1.50 -5.52 -4.92
N ARG A 285 2.07 -4.97 -6.00
CA ARG A 285 3.28 -5.52 -6.64
C ARG A 285 4.46 -5.57 -5.66
N LEU A 286 4.72 -4.46 -4.96
CA LEU A 286 5.84 -4.35 -4.02
C LEU A 286 5.61 -5.10 -2.71
N ALA A 287 4.35 -5.29 -2.30
CA ALA A 287 3.99 -6.10 -1.14
C ALA A 287 4.44 -7.56 -1.28
N SER A 288 4.53 -8.08 -2.51
CA SER A 288 4.95 -9.45 -2.80
C SER A 288 6.47 -9.65 -2.91
N VAL A 289 7.26 -8.57 -2.90
CA VAL A 289 8.72 -8.62 -3.13
C VAL A 289 9.49 -9.30 -1.98
N GLY A 290 10.44 -10.19 -2.29
CA GLY A 290 11.27 -10.88 -1.29
C GLY A 290 10.62 -12.14 -0.75
N GLU A 291 11.23 -12.81 0.22
CA GLU A 291 10.77 -14.12 0.73
C GLU A 291 9.61 -14.01 1.73
N GLY A 292 8.88 -15.12 1.92
CA GLY A 292 7.84 -15.23 2.93
C GLY A 292 6.48 -14.65 2.53
N LEU A 293 5.64 -14.23 3.48
CA LEU A 293 4.29 -13.75 3.15
C LEU A 293 4.31 -12.37 2.47
N ALA A 294 3.34 -12.12 1.59
CA ALA A 294 3.05 -10.79 1.10
C ALA A 294 2.68 -9.86 2.26
N ARG A 295 3.12 -8.59 2.20
CA ARG A 295 2.78 -7.60 3.24
C ARG A 295 1.36 -7.12 3.00
N PRO A 296 0.50 -7.03 4.03
CA PRO A 296 -0.80 -6.39 3.88
C PRO A 296 -0.63 -4.92 3.50
N VAL A 297 -1.42 -4.45 2.53
CA VAL A 297 -1.43 -3.06 2.06
C VAL A 297 -2.59 -2.30 2.70
N PHE A 298 -2.30 -1.27 3.48
CA PHE A 298 -3.30 -0.40 4.08
C PHE A 298 -3.27 0.96 3.38
N VAL A 299 -4.31 1.23 2.61
CA VAL A 299 -4.35 2.39 1.71
C VAL A 299 -4.82 3.63 2.48
N TYR A 300 -4.01 4.69 2.47
CA TYR A 300 -4.41 5.99 3.01
C TYR A 300 -5.32 6.70 2.02
N SER A 301 -6.55 6.98 2.45
CA SER A 301 -7.59 7.71 1.73
C SER A 301 -8.12 8.88 2.58
N ARG A 302 -9.01 9.69 2.01
CA ARG A 302 -9.67 10.81 2.71
C ARG A 302 -11.18 10.75 2.43
N PRO A 303 -12.03 11.23 3.36
CA PRO A 303 -13.46 11.41 3.08
C PRO A 303 -13.72 12.61 2.15
N THR A 304 -12.70 13.45 1.91
CA THR A 304 -12.74 14.64 1.05
C THR A 304 -11.70 14.54 -0.06
N TYR A 305 -11.75 15.43 -1.05
CA TYR A 305 -10.61 15.64 -1.93
C TYR A 305 -9.39 16.16 -1.16
N ASP A 306 -8.21 16.02 -1.75
CA ASP A 306 -6.94 16.34 -1.11
C ASP A 306 -6.76 17.85 -0.90
N ASP A 307 -7.20 18.64 -1.87
CA ASP A 307 -7.03 20.09 -1.97
C ASP A 307 -8.21 20.91 -1.42
N GLU A 308 -9.30 20.27 -1.00
CA GLU A 308 -10.47 20.95 -0.45
C GLU A 308 -11.27 20.06 0.52
N LEU A 309 -12.15 20.68 1.34
CA LEU A 309 -13.01 19.96 2.28
C LEU A 309 -14.27 19.37 1.63
N GLN A 310 -14.39 19.42 0.31
CA GLN A 310 -15.51 18.82 -0.39
C GLN A 310 -15.44 17.29 -0.27
N LEU A 311 -16.55 16.70 0.17
CA LEU A 311 -16.71 15.26 0.36
C LEU A 311 -16.63 14.52 -0.99
N LEU A 312 -16.09 13.30 -0.98
CA LEU A 312 -16.05 12.46 -2.18
C LEU A 312 -17.47 12.13 -2.67
N THR A 313 -17.64 12.08 -3.99
CA THR A 313 -18.91 11.60 -4.56
C THR A 313 -19.03 10.08 -4.43
N GLU A 314 -20.21 9.52 -4.66
CA GLU A 314 -20.40 8.07 -4.71
C GLU A 314 -19.51 7.39 -5.77
N MET A 315 -19.36 8.01 -6.95
CA MET A 315 -18.43 7.52 -7.99
C MET A 315 -16.98 7.51 -7.50
N ASP A 316 -16.59 8.51 -6.71
CA ASP A 316 -15.25 8.60 -6.16
C ASP A 316 -15.04 7.66 -4.96
N LEU A 317 -16.09 7.33 -4.20
CA LEU A 317 -16.05 6.24 -3.22
C LEU A 317 -15.78 4.90 -3.91
N VAL A 318 -16.42 4.64 -5.07
CA VAL A 318 -16.10 3.48 -5.91
C VAL A 318 -14.66 3.52 -6.42
N SER A 319 -14.25 4.68 -6.94
CA SER A 319 -12.92 4.86 -7.55
C SER A 319 -11.77 4.85 -6.54
N THR A 320 -12.05 5.06 -5.24
CA THR A 320 -11.06 5.06 -4.15
C THR A 320 -11.12 3.77 -3.34
N ILE A 321 -12.18 3.60 -2.54
CA ILE A 321 -12.38 2.50 -1.60
C ILE A 321 -12.67 1.21 -2.36
N GLY A 322 -13.64 1.24 -3.28
CA GLY A 322 -14.04 0.07 -4.07
C GLY A 322 -12.89 -0.50 -4.89
N GLU A 323 -12.16 0.38 -5.58
CA GLU A 323 -10.98 0.01 -6.37
C GLU A 323 -9.89 -0.62 -5.49
N SER A 324 -9.64 -0.04 -4.31
CA SER A 324 -8.65 -0.58 -3.37
C SER A 324 -9.02 -1.97 -2.85
N VAL A 325 -10.28 -2.16 -2.44
CA VAL A 325 -10.79 -3.45 -1.95
C VAL A 325 -10.78 -4.51 -3.04
N ALA A 326 -11.23 -4.15 -4.25
CA ALA A 326 -11.24 -5.07 -5.40
C ALA A 326 -9.82 -5.51 -5.80
N LEU A 327 -8.79 -4.68 -5.59
CA LEU A 327 -7.40 -5.04 -5.83
C LEU A 327 -6.73 -5.81 -4.68
N GLY A 328 -7.45 -6.10 -3.59
CA GLY A 328 -6.96 -6.90 -2.48
C GLY A 328 -6.30 -6.10 -1.35
N ALA A 329 -6.53 -4.79 -1.23
CA ALA A 329 -6.01 -4.00 -0.12
C ALA A 329 -6.51 -4.56 1.24
N ALA A 330 -5.60 -4.63 2.22
CA ALA A 330 -5.84 -5.13 3.58
C ALA A 330 -6.77 -4.26 4.42
N GLY A 331 -6.74 -2.95 4.15
CA GLY A 331 -7.58 -2.01 4.84
C GLY A 331 -7.50 -0.63 4.23
N ILE A 332 -8.42 0.24 4.66
CA ILE A 332 -8.52 1.63 4.22
C ILE A 332 -8.38 2.51 5.46
N ILE A 333 -7.42 3.42 5.42
CA ILE A 333 -7.16 4.39 6.49
C ILE A 333 -7.67 5.75 6.03
N PHE A 334 -8.74 6.23 6.64
CA PHE A 334 -9.21 7.60 6.44
C PHE A 334 -8.39 8.54 7.32
N TRP A 335 -7.59 9.36 6.68
CA TRP A 335 -6.83 10.40 7.35
C TRP A 335 -7.40 11.78 7.06
N GLY A 336 -7.15 12.71 7.98
CA GLY A 336 -7.52 14.10 7.86
C GLY A 336 -6.64 14.98 8.72
N ASN A 337 -6.66 16.28 8.45
CA ASN A 337 -6.01 17.27 9.30
C ASN A 337 -7.04 17.91 10.25
N ALA A 338 -6.57 18.83 11.11
CA ALA A 338 -7.41 19.52 12.09
C ALA A 338 -8.57 20.33 11.48
N ALA A 339 -8.58 20.57 10.15
CA ALA A 339 -9.67 21.27 9.51
C ALA A 339 -11.01 20.52 9.64
N TYR A 340 -11.01 19.19 9.78
CA TYR A 340 -12.25 18.41 9.99
C TYR A 340 -12.98 18.74 11.29
N ALA A 341 -12.28 19.30 12.29
CA ALA A 341 -12.88 19.73 13.56
C ALA A 341 -12.91 21.27 13.72
N SER A 342 -12.60 22.03 12.67
CA SER A 342 -12.42 23.49 12.74
C SER A 342 -13.71 24.27 12.96
N SER A 343 -14.86 23.74 12.54
CA SER A 343 -16.15 24.42 12.64
C SER A 343 -17.30 23.45 12.84
N ASN A 344 -18.42 23.96 13.37
CA ASN A 344 -19.67 23.22 13.48
C ASN A 344 -20.14 22.72 12.11
N ALA A 345 -20.01 23.55 11.05
CA ALA A 345 -20.41 23.19 9.70
C ALA A 345 -19.60 21.99 9.16
N THR A 346 -18.28 21.99 9.35
CA THR A 346 -17.41 20.90 8.90
C THR A 346 -17.70 19.60 9.65
N CYS A 347 -17.81 19.65 10.98
CA CYS A 347 -18.18 18.49 11.78
C CYS A 347 -19.57 17.95 11.40
N SER A 348 -20.55 18.83 11.17
CA SER A 348 -21.92 18.45 10.82
C SER A 348 -21.97 17.76 9.45
N SER A 349 -21.32 18.37 8.45
CA SER A 349 -21.21 17.82 7.10
C SER A 349 -20.55 16.44 7.10
N LEU A 350 -19.44 16.30 7.83
CA LEU A 350 -18.74 15.03 7.94
C LEU A 350 -19.58 13.96 8.66
N ASN A 351 -20.29 14.33 9.73
CA ASN A 351 -21.18 13.40 10.43
C ASN A 351 -22.35 12.94 9.54
N GLN A 352 -22.97 13.86 8.79
CA GLN A 352 -24.03 13.52 7.85
C GLN A 352 -23.51 12.59 6.75
N TYR A 353 -22.30 12.81 6.27
CA TYR A 353 -21.67 11.94 5.28
C TYR A 353 -21.40 10.53 5.80
N LEU A 354 -20.88 10.43 7.03
CA LEU A 354 -20.67 9.15 7.73
C LEU A 354 -21.99 8.40 7.96
N ARG A 355 -23.06 9.10 8.32
CA ARG A 355 -24.40 8.50 8.50
C ARG A 355 -25.08 8.11 7.19
N GLY A 356 -24.72 8.79 6.11
CA GLY A 356 -25.35 8.69 4.79
C GLY A 356 -24.44 8.00 3.76
N PRO A 357 -24.00 8.70 2.69
CA PRO A 357 -23.33 8.06 1.55
C PRO A 357 -22.09 7.24 1.92
N LEU A 358 -21.20 7.76 2.77
CA LEU A 358 -19.97 7.05 3.15
C LEU A 358 -20.28 5.80 3.97
N GLY A 359 -21.10 5.92 5.02
CA GLY A 359 -21.46 4.77 5.86
C GLY A 359 -22.21 3.68 5.10
N ARG A 360 -23.08 4.05 4.16
CA ARG A 360 -23.77 3.08 3.29
C ARG A 360 -22.79 2.36 2.36
N TYR A 361 -21.86 3.11 1.77
CA TYR A 361 -20.86 2.54 0.89
C TYR A 361 -19.86 1.63 1.62
N LEU A 362 -19.39 2.04 2.80
CA LEU A 362 -18.49 1.26 3.65
C LEU A 362 -19.14 -0.07 4.06
N LEU A 363 -20.41 -0.05 4.47
CA LEU A 363 -21.15 -1.27 4.79
C LEU A 363 -21.33 -2.17 3.57
N ASN A 364 -21.61 -1.60 2.39
CA ASN A 364 -21.74 -2.36 1.14
C ASN A 364 -20.43 -3.11 0.82
N VAL A 365 -19.33 -2.38 0.67
CA VAL A 365 -18.05 -2.95 0.21
C VAL A 365 -17.43 -3.91 1.22
N SER A 366 -17.55 -3.63 2.52
CA SER A 366 -17.02 -4.51 3.57
C SER A 366 -17.81 -5.82 3.66
N THR A 367 -19.15 -5.76 3.63
CA THR A 367 -19.99 -6.95 3.66
C THR A 367 -19.77 -7.82 2.41
N ALA A 368 -19.67 -7.21 1.22
CA ALA A 368 -19.37 -7.94 0.00
C ALA A 368 -18.00 -8.65 0.04
N ALA A 369 -16.98 -8.00 0.63
CA ALA A 369 -15.68 -8.60 0.82
C ALA A 369 -15.71 -9.78 1.82
N GLU A 370 -16.50 -9.67 2.89
CA GLU A 370 -16.74 -10.75 3.86
C GLU A 370 -17.45 -11.95 3.23
N GLN A 371 -18.51 -11.68 2.46
CA GLN A 371 -19.24 -12.71 1.72
C GLN A 371 -18.36 -13.42 0.70
N CYS A 372 -17.54 -12.67 -0.05
CA CYS A 372 -16.61 -13.25 -1.01
C CYS A 372 -15.53 -14.09 -0.31
N SER A 373 -14.95 -13.59 0.78
CA SER A 373 -13.97 -14.35 1.58
C SER A 373 -14.56 -15.67 2.07
N ARG A 374 -15.80 -15.65 2.60
CA ARG A 374 -16.51 -16.84 3.08
C ARG A 374 -16.82 -17.83 1.96
N PHE A 375 -17.36 -17.36 0.85
CA PHE A 375 -17.86 -18.20 -0.23
C PHE A 375 -16.74 -18.72 -1.15
N LEU A 376 -15.88 -17.83 -1.63
CA LEU A 376 -14.86 -18.15 -2.63
C LEU A 376 -13.59 -18.68 -1.98
N CYS A 377 -13.18 -18.08 -0.85
CA CYS A 377 -11.89 -18.34 -0.21
C CYS A 377 -11.99 -19.08 1.12
N SER A 378 -13.10 -19.77 1.38
CA SER A 378 -13.31 -20.62 2.56
C SER A 378 -13.08 -19.92 3.91
N SER A 379 -13.24 -18.59 3.97
CA SER A 379 -12.88 -17.72 5.10
C SER A 379 -11.38 -17.70 5.46
N HIS A 380 -10.55 -18.34 4.63
CA HIS A 380 -9.11 -18.48 4.79
C HIS A 380 -8.33 -17.69 3.72
N GLY A 381 -8.99 -16.75 3.05
CA GLY A 381 -8.37 -15.85 2.11
C GLY A 381 -9.19 -14.59 1.86
N ARG A 382 -8.58 -13.65 1.15
CA ARG A 382 -9.21 -12.42 0.68
C ARG A 382 -9.43 -12.51 -0.82
N CYS A 383 -10.57 -12.05 -1.28
CA CYS A 383 -10.82 -11.88 -2.70
C CYS A 383 -10.06 -10.67 -3.29
N LEU A 384 -9.47 -10.87 -4.47
CA LEU A 384 -8.94 -9.82 -5.33
C LEU A 384 -9.32 -10.11 -6.77
N ARG A 385 -9.51 -9.06 -7.55
CA ARG A 385 -9.95 -9.08 -8.95
C ARG A 385 -8.96 -9.91 -9.77
N ARG A 386 -9.44 -10.87 -10.57
CA ARG A 386 -8.59 -11.69 -11.46
C ARG A 386 -7.85 -10.84 -12.47
N HIS A 387 -8.55 -9.87 -13.06
CA HIS A 387 -7.98 -8.95 -14.04
C HIS A 387 -7.85 -7.55 -13.44
N PRO A 388 -6.67 -7.14 -12.94
CA PRO A 388 -6.51 -5.89 -12.17
C PRO A 388 -6.86 -4.61 -12.95
N ASN A 389 -7.04 -4.69 -14.27
CA ASN A 389 -7.40 -3.56 -15.13
C ASN A 389 -8.89 -3.45 -15.45
N THR A 390 -9.73 -4.45 -15.13
CA THR A 390 -11.18 -4.38 -15.38
C THR A 390 -11.89 -3.53 -14.32
N ASP A 391 -13.12 -3.10 -14.59
CA ASP A 391 -13.91 -2.25 -13.68
C ASP A 391 -14.90 -3.09 -12.83
N THR A 392 -14.44 -4.21 -12.27
CA THR A 392 -15.28 -5.09 -11.44
C THR A 392 -15.04 -4.87 -9.95
N TYR A 393 -16.08 -4.78 -9.13
CA TYR A 393 -15.95 -4.44 -7.71
C TYR A 393 -16.67 -5.45 -6.81
N LEU A 394 -16.22 -5.51 -5.55
CA LEU A 394 -16.91 -6.26 -4.50
C LEU A 394 -18.01 -5.36 -3.93
N HIS A 395 -19.21 -5.46 -4.49
CA HIS A 395 -20.41 -4.79 -4.00
C HIS A 395 -21.54 -5.79 -3.78
N LEU A 396 -22.42 -5.47 -2.84
CA LEU A 396 -23.67 -6.19 -2.63
C LEU A 396 -24.59 -5.97 -3.83
N ASP A 397 -25.22 -7.03 -4.34
CA ASP A 397 -26.20 -6.89 -5.40
C ASP A 397 -27.50 -6.27 -4.87
N SER A 398 -27.98 -5.20 -5.51
CA SER A 398 -29.20 -4.52 -5.11
C SER A 398 -30.47 -5.35 -5.32
N GLN A 399 -30.42 -6.43 -6.09
CA GLN A 399 -31.56 -7.34 -6.30
C GLN A 399 -31.75 -8.31 -5.14
N THR A 400 -30.68 -8.67 -4.44
CA THR A 400 -30.68 -9.68 -3.38
C THR A 400 -30.43 -9.08 -2.01
N HIS A 401 -29.76 -7.93 -1.96
CA HIS A 401 -29.44 -7.22 -0.73
C HIS A 401 -30.13 -5.86 -0.64
N THR A 402 -30.42 -5.45 0.60
CA THR A 402 -30.90 -4.10 0.90
C THR A 402 -30.20 -3.58 2.15
N ILE A 403 -29.63 -2.38 2.06
CA ILE A 403 -29.07 -1.66 3.20
C ILE A 403 -30.19 -0.81 3.83
N VAL A 404 -30.58 -1.18 5.06
CA VAL A 404 -31.64 -0.51 5.81
C VAL A 404 -31.09 0.17 7.06
N GLY A 405 -31.86 1.11 7.60
CA GLY A 405 -31.45 1.94 8.74
C GLY A 405 -30.70 3.20 8.32
N GLU A 406 -30.30 3.98 9.31
CA GLU A 406 -29.44 5.13 9.14
C GLU A 406 -28.39 5.14 10.24
N GLY A 407 -27.20 5.61 9.92
CA GLY A 407 -26.15 5.75 10.89
C GLY A 407 -25.78 4.46 11.62
N SER A 408 -25.96 4.42 12.95
CA SER A 408 -25.50 3.29 13.79
C SER A 408 -26.41 2.08 13.68
N GLU A 409 -27.60 2.27 13.10
CA GLU A 409 -28.57 1.21 12.84
C GLU A 409 -28.43 0.62 11.43
N LEU A 410 -27.44 1.07 10.66
CA LEU A 410 -27.17 0.54 9.31
C LEU A 410 -26.89 -0.96 9.37
N ARG A 411 -27.67 -1.73 8.61
CA ARG A 411 -27.52 -3.18 8.49
C ARG A 411 -27.90 -3.66 7.09
N VAL A 412 -27.29 -4.77 6.71
CA VAL A 412 -27.60 -5.47 5.45
C VAL A 412 -28.70 -6.50 5.71
N LYS A 413 -29.69 -6.55 4.83
CA LYS A 413 -30.64 -7.66 4.69
C LYS A 413 -30.41 -8.34 3.36
N GLY A 414 -30.68 -9.64 3.29
CA GLY A 414 -30.46 -10.45 2.10
C GLY A 414 -29.32 -11.43 2.26
N ASP A 415 -29.21 -12.35 1.31
CA ASP A 415 -28.19 -13.38 1.24
C ASP A 415 -27.67 -13.52 -0.19
N VAL A 416 -26.46 -14.06 -0.33
CA VAL A 416 -25.79 -14.21 -1.61
C VAL A 416 -26.50 -15.24 -2.49
N SER A 417 -27.01 -14.80 -3.64
CA SER A 417 -27.62 -15.68 -4.64
C SER A 417 -26.61 -16.55 -5.39
N GLU A 418 -27.08 -17.61 -6.05
CA GLU A 418 -26.24 -18.44 -6.93
C GLU A 418 -25.65 -17.66 -8.12
N GLU A 419 -26.35 -16.62 -8.59
CA GLU A 419 -25.86 -15.76 -9.67
C GLU A 419 -24.71 -14.87 -9.17
N GLU A 420 -24.84 -14.28 -7.99
CA GLU A 420 -23.76 -13.57 -7.32
C GLU A 420 -22.54 -14.47 -7.09
N GLN A 421 -22.74 -15.70 -6.64
CA GLN A 421 -21.69 -16.69 -6.45
C GLN A 421 -20.94 -17.01 -7.75
N ARG A 422 -21.68 -17.17 -8.86
CA ARG A 422 -21.09 -17.40 -10.19
C ARG A 422 -20.26 -16.21 -10.65
N ARG A 423 -20.80 -14.99 -10.50
CA ARG A 423 -20.08 -13.75 -10.82
C ARG A 423 -18.82 -13.58 -9.96
N MET A 424 -18.91 -13.80 -8.65
CA MET A 424 -17.76 -13.74 -7.74
C MET A 424 -16.66 -14.73 -8.17
N SER A 425 -17.02 -15.98 -8.49
CA SER A 425 -16.07 -16.99 -8.95
C SER A 425 -15.38 -16.64 -10.27
N GLY A 426 -16.10 -15.99 -11.19
CA GLY A 426 -15.58 -15.56 -12.49
C GLY A 426 -14.68 -14.32 -12.42
N ASP A 427 -15.02 -13.36 -11.56
CA ASP A 427 -14.35 -12.05 -11.55
C ASP A 427 -13.23 -11.94 -10.51
N PHE A 428 -13.27 -12.77 -9.46
CA PHE A 428 -12.34 -12.72 -8.33
C PHE A 428 -11.60 -14.05 -8.16
N GLN A 429 -10.42 -13.95 -7.57
CA GLN A 429 -9.59 -15.06 -7.10
C GLN A 429 -9.20 -14.82 -5.64
N CYS A 430 -8.63 -15.83 -5.00
CA CYS A 430 -8.20 -15.75 -3.61
C CYS A 430 -6.71 -15.42 -3.47
N GLN A 431 -6.41 -14.54 -2.52
CA GLN A 431 -5.11 -14.49 -1.86
C GLN A 431 -5.28 -15.14 -0.49
N CYS A 432 -4.70 -16.33 -0.31
CA CYS A 432 -4.85 -17.09 0.92
C CYS A 432 -4.11 -16.46 2.10
N PHE A 433 -4.67 -16.66 3.28
CA PHE A 433 -4.03 -16.35 4.55
C PHE A 433 -3.03 -17.47 4.90
N SER A 434 -2.01 -17.10 5.67
CA SER A 434 -0.93 -17.99 6.10
C SER A 434 -1.47 -19.26 6.75
N GLY A 435 -1.02 -20.41 6.24
CA GLY A 435 -1.49 -21.74 6.65
C GLY A 435 -2.46 -22.38 5.64
N PHE A 436 -2.88 -21.66 4.60
CA PHE A 436 -3.82 -22.14 3.59
C PHE A 436 -3.32 -21.89 2.17
N GLN A 437 -3.72 -22.77 1.25
CA GLN A 437 -3.34 -22.75 -0.15
C GLN A 437 -4.47 -23.29 -1.05
N GLY A 438 -4.24 -23.29 -2.37
CA GLY A 438 -5.21 -23.70 -3.38
C GLY A 438 -6.10 -22.54 -3.83
N GLU A 439 -6.84 -22.74 -4.94
CA GLU A 439 -7.66 -21.69 -5.55
C GLU A 439 -8.71 -21.11 -4.59
N ARG A 440 -9.20 -21.94 -3.65
CA ARG A 440 -10.26 -21.59 -2.68
C ARG A 440 -9.78 -21.49 -1.23
N CYS A 441 -8.47 -21.60 -0.99
CA CYS A 441 -7.88 -21.59 0.36
C CYS A 441 -8.47 -22.64 1.32
N ASP A 442 -8.92 -23.77 0.78
CA ASP A 442 -9.53 -24.89 1.51
C ASP A 442 -8.52 -26.00 1.83
N LEU A 443 -7.31 -25.93 1.28
CA LEU A 443 -6.23 -26.85 1.57
C LEU A 443 -5.31 -26.25 2.64
N GLU A 444 -5.02 -27.03 3.68
CA GLU A 444 -3.96 -26.69 4.62
C GLU A 444 -2.60 -26.73 3.91
N ASP A 445 -1.74 -25.77 4.24
CA ASP A 445 -0.35 -25.76 3.81
C ASP A 445 0.49 -26.54 4.86
N PRO A 446 0.95 -27.78 4.54
CA PRO A 446 1.63 -28.66 5.49
C PRO A 446 2.98 -28.11 5.96
N LEU A 447 3.53 -27.08 5.31
CA LEU A 447 4.79 -26.45 5.72
C LEU A 447 4.58 -25.39 6.82
N GLN A 448 3.34 -24.99 7.12
CA GLN A 448 2.95 -24.05 8.18
C GLN A 448 3.80 -22.75 8.28
N GLN A 449 4.59 -22.37 7.27
CA GLN A 449 5.42 -21.17 7.30
C GLN A 449 5.66 -20.54 5.92
N ARG A 450 5.57 -19.20 5.93
CA ARG A 450 6.30 -18.22 5.11
C ARG A 450 6.33 -18.53 3.61
N GLY A 451 5.49 -17.82 2.86
CA GLY A 451 5.40 -17.85 1.39
C GLY A 451 6.71 -18.03 0.62
N ASP A 452 7.15 -19.27 0.54
CA ASP A 452 8.11 -19.76 -0.43
C ASP A 452 7.28 -20.08 -1.68
N GLY A 453 7.23 -19.09 -2.57
CA GLY A 453 6.68 -19.29 -3.89
C GLY A 453 7.43 -20.43 -4.57
N HIS A 454 6.75 -21.55 -4.78
CA HIS A 454 6.96 -22.53 -5.85
C HIS A 454 8.38 -22.74 -6.42
N ALA A 455 9.43 -22.79 -5.59
CA ALA A 455 10.77 -23.21 -6.03
C ALA A 455 10.77 -24.63 -6.62
N LEU A 456 9.83 -25.48 -6.18
CA LEU A 456 9.67 -26.84 -6.68
C LEU A 456 9.03 -26.92 -8.09
N LYS A 457 8.14 -25.99 -8.49
CA LYS A 457 7.55 -26.03 -9.85
C LYS A 457 8.54 -25.57 -10.92
N ALA A 458 9.39 -24.59 -10.58
CA ALA A 458 10.48 -24.18 -11.47
C ALA A 458 11.46 -25.35 -11.71
N LEU A 459 11.86 -26.09 -10.68
CA LEU A 459 12.73 -27.25 -10.86
C LEU A 459 12.14 -28.31 -11.79
N TRP A 460 10.82 -28.58 -11.71
CA TRP A 460 10.18 -29.57 -12.57
C TRP A 460 10.10 -29.12 -14.03
N ILE A 461 9.85 -27.83 -14.29
CA ILE A 461 9.82 -27.28 -15.65
C ILE A 461 11.24 -27.25 -16.25
N TYR A 462 12.26 -26.89 -15.48
CA TYR A 462 13.65 -26.86 -15.94
C TYR A 462 14.31 -28.24 -16.07
N LEU A 463 13.83 -29.28 -15.36
CA LEU A 463 14.38 -30.65 -15.44
C LEU A 463 13.68 -31.52 -16.49
N LEU A 464 12.38 -31.29 -16.78
CA LEU A 464 11.64 -32.11 -17.76
C LEU A 464 11.73 -31.58 -19.19
N THR A 465 11.96 -30.28 -19.39
CA THR A 465 12.08 -29.70 -20.74
C THR A 465 13.32 -30.18 -21.53
N PRO A 466 14.51 -30.39 -20.94
CA PRO A 466 15.65 -30.93 -21.68
C PRO A 466 15.50 -32.43 -21.96
N LEU A 467 14.84 -33.17 -21.07
CA LEU A 467 14.65 -34.61 -21.21
C LEU A 467 13.64 -34.97 -22.31
N LEU A 468 12.56 -34.19 -22.45
CA LEU A 468 11.62 -34.35 -23.56
C LEU A 468 12.21 -33.92 -24.91
N LEU A 469 13.08 -32.91 -24.95
CA LEU A 469 13.77 -32.51 -26.18
C LEU A 469 14.81 -33.55 -26.65
N HIS A 470 15.49 -34.23 -25.73
CA HIS A 470 16.46 -35.28 -26.09
C HIS A 470 15.82 -36.57 -26.59
N LEU A 471 14.55 -36.83 -26.26
CA LEU A 471 13.79 -37.98 -26.76
C LEU A 471 13.16 -37.73 -28.14
N LEU A 472 13.22 -36.48 -28.64
CA LEU A 472 12.64 -36.04 -29.92
C LEU A 472 13.69 -35.67 -30.99
N THR A 473 14.99 -35.84 -30.68
CA THR A 473 16.13 -35.80 -31.62
C THR A 473 16.68 -37.20 -31.83
#